data_AF-A0A364K657-F1
#
_entry.id   AF-A0A364K657-F1
#
_cell.length_a   1.000
_cell.length_b   1.000
_cell.length_c   1.000
_cell.angle_alpha   90.00
_cell.angle_beta   90.00
_cell.angle_gamma   90.00
#
_symmetry.space_group_name_H-M   'P 1'
#
loop_
_entity.id
_entity.type
_entity.pdbx_description
1 polymer ?
#
loop_
_entity_poly.entity_id
_entity_poly.type
_entity_poly.pdbx_seq_one_letter_code
_entity_poly.pdbx_strand_id
1 'polypeptide(L)'
;MHSVILITGKVKYQINLDPTIWIIDDRHFNLNEYFSEVEGLAMMFETFLHNADPDPAATHVICHRSRGESITLTIEEAYKSYLCFAKEGQPLQEGGPIHLYLADGRNKQNPIDYIIKFEVVIHH
;
A
#
# COMPACT_ATOMS: atom_id res chain seq x y z
N MET A 1 -10.02 -4.74 14.10
CA MET A 1 -9.19 -4.06 13.09
C MET A 1 -7.82 -4.72 13.08
N HIS A 2 -7.30 -5.10 11.90
CA HIS A 2 -5.86 -5.35 11.78
C HIS A 2 -5.20 -3.98 11.71
N SER A 3 -4.40 -3.63 12.71
CA SER A 3 -3.64 -2.37 12.75
C SER A 3 -2.31 -2.48 12.00
N VAL A 4 -1.86 -3.71 11.71
CA VAL A 4 -0.56 -4.00 11.11
C VAL A 4 -0.73 -4.77 9.81
N ILE A 5 0.02 -4.37 8.78
CA ILE A 5 0.08 -5.03 7.48
C ILE A 5 1.47 -5.65 7.32
N LEU A 6 1.54 -6.89 6.85
CA LEU A 6 2.82 -7.57 6.64
C LEU A 6 3.28 -7.45 5.18
N ILE A 7 4.56 -7.20 4.94
CA ILE A 7 5.22 -7.45 3.65
C ILE A 7 6.01 -8.76 3.79
N THR A 8 5.67 -9.73 2.94
CA THR A 8 6.17 -11.12 3.02
C THR A 8 6.51 -11.67 1.63
N GLY A 9 6.84 -12.96 1.54
CA GLY A 9 7.11 -13.65 0.28
C GLY A 9 8.59 -13.60 -0.10
N LYS A 10 8.88 -13.28 -1.36
CA LYS A 10 10.23 -13.18 -1.95
C LYS A 10 10.90 -11.85 -1.59
N VAL A 11 11.10 -11.66 -0.29
CA VAL A 11 11.79 -10.51 0.31
C VAL A 11 12.87 -11.01 1.24
N LYS A 12 13.98 -10.28 1.36
CA LYS A 12 15.04 -10.61 2.31
C LYS A 12 14.63 -10.28 3.75
N TYR A 13 13.87 -9.21 3.93
CA TYR A 13 13.38 -8.77 5.23
C TYR A 13 11.86 -8.67 5.20
N GLN A 14 11.20 -9.42 6.08
CA GLN A 14 9.76 -9.24 6.31
C GLN A 14 9.54 -7.96 7.11
N ILE A 15 8.55 -7.17 6.71
CA ILE A 15 8.28 -5.87 7.33
C ILE A 15 6.85 -5.82 7.86
N ASN A 16 6.72 -5.25 9.05
CA ASN A 16 5.44 -4.91 9.66
C ASN A 16 5.20 -3.42 9.42
N LEU A 17 4.14 -3.10 8.70
CA LEU A 17 3.68 -1.73 8.48
C LEU A 17 2.60 -1.41 9.50
N ASP A 18 2.80 -0.35 10.27
CA ASP A 18 1.78 0.20 11.15
C ASP A 18 1.39 1.60 10.64
N PRO A 19 0.27 1.74 9.93
CA PRO A 19 -0.15 3.04 9.42
C PRO A 19 -0.53 4.06 10.51
N THR A 20 -0.73 3.61 11.76
CA THR A 20 -1.09 4.52 12.86
C THR A 20 0.04 5.45 13.27
N ILE A 21 1.30 5.05 13.03
CA ILE A 21 2.47 5.87 13.32
C ILE A 21 2.87 6.80 12.16
N TRP A 22 2.29 6.64 10.97
CA TRP A 22 2.64 7.47 9.81
C TRP A 22 2.10 8.91 9.91
N ILE A 23 1.10 9.15 10.77
CA ILE A 23 0.53 10.49 10.98
C ILE A 23 1.56 11.50 11.52
N ILE A 24 2.62 11.03 12.18
CA ILE A 24 3.73 11.84 12.69
C ILE A 24 5.02 11.71 11.85
N ASP A 25 4.97 10.97 10.74
CA ASP A 25 6.13 10.72 9.89
C ASP A 25 6.21 11.78 8.79
N ASP A 26 7.26 12.61 8.76
CA ASP A 26 7.41 13.72 7.82
C ASP A 26 7.44 13.30 6.32
N ARG A 27 7.53 12.00 6.02
CA ARG A 27 7.52 11.48 4.65
C ARG A 27 6.13 11.37 4.04
N HIS A 28 5.05 11.51 4.82
CA HIS A 28 3.71 11.49 4.27
C HIS A 28 3.44 12.76 3.45
N PHE A 29 2.52 12.66 2.50
CA PHE A 29 2.13 13.77 1.63
C PHE A 29 0.62 13.79 1.41
N ASN A 30 0.10 14.90 0.89
CA ASN A 30 -1.31 15.00 0.53
C ASN A 30 -1.58 14.31 -0.80
N LEU A 31 -2.48 13.33 -0.80
CA LEU A 31 -2.81 12.56 -1.99
C LEU A 31 -3.44 13.41 -3.11
N ASN A 32 -4.02 14.56 -2.75
CA ASN A 32 -4.61 15.51 -3.69
C ASN A 32 -3.58 16.18 -4.62
N GLU A 33 -2.29 16.16 -4.25
CA GLU A 33 -1.18 16.62 -5.10
C GLU A 33 -0.97 15.70 -6.31
N TYR A 34 -1.42 14.44 -6.21
CA TYR A 34 -1.27 13.41 -7.26
C TYR A 34 -2.59 13.12 -7.97
N PHE A 35 -3.71 13.15 -7.25
CA PHE A 35 -5.04 12.96 -7.84
C PHE A 35 -5.97 14.09 -7.40
N SER A 36 -6.30 14.98 -8.33
CA SER A 36 -7.34 15.99 -8.09
C SER A 36 -8.61 15.33 -7.56
N GLU A 37 -9.20 15.93 -6.53
CA GLU A 37 -10.44 15.48 -5.86
C GLU A 37 -10.29 14.23 -4.96
N VAL A 38 -9.07 13.74 -4.73
CA VAL A 38 -8.82 12.67 -3.75
C VAL A 38 -8.10 13.26 -2.54
N GLU A 39 -8.82 13.41 -1.44
CA GLU A 39 -8.22 13.83 -0.17
C GLU A 39 -7.67 12.64 0.62
N GLY A 40 -6.59 12.88 1.36
CA GLY A 40 -6.00 11.91 2.29
C GLY A 40 -4.50 12.10 2.44
N LEU A 41 -3.95 11.51 3.51
CA LEU A 41 -2.51 11.40 3.72
C LEU A 41 -2.03 10.04 3.25
N ALA A 42 -0.93 10.03 2.51
CA ALA A 42 -0.39 8.83 1.92
C ALA A 42 1.13 8.72 2.08
N MET A 43 1.61 7.49 1.99
CA MET A 43 3.03 7.14 1.91
C MET A 43 3.31 6.44 0.58
N MET A 44 4.50 6.61 0.00
CA MET A 44 4.87 5.84 -1.19
C MET A 44 5.19 4.39 -0.81
N PHE A 45 4.63 3.41 -1.52
CA PHE A 45 4.85 2.00 -1.19
C PHE A 45 6.31 1.59 -1.44
N GLU A 46 7.01 2.23 -2.39
CA GLU A 46 8.44 2.01 -2.64
C GLU A 46 9.30 2.11 -1.38
N THR A 47 8.98 3.02 -0.45
CA THR A 47 9.74 3.22 0.78
C THR A 47 9.81 1.93 1.59
N PHE A 48 8.70 1.20 1.63
CA PHE A 48 8.60 -0.04 2.39
C PHE A 48 9.09 -1.24 1.58
N LEU A 49 8.86 -1.25 0.26
CA LEU A 49 9.40 -2.30 -0.60
C LEU A 49 10.93 -2.28 -0.62
N HIS A 50 11.58 -1.11 -0.72
CA HIS A 50 13.03 -0.99 -0.63
C HIS A 50 13.59 -1.55 0.69
N ASN A 51 12.93 -1.25 1.81
CA ASN A 51 13.34 -1.79 3.10
C ASN A 51 13.20 -3.31 3.16
N ALA A 52 12.21 -3.89 2.46
CA ALA A 52 11.99 -5.33 2.45
C ALA A 52 13.06 -6.06 1.62
N ASP A 53 13.79 -5.33 0.77
CA ASP A 53 14.83 -5.83 -0.13
C ASP A 53 14.30 -7.04 -0.95
N PRO A 54 13.38 -6.80 -1.90
CA PRO A 54 12.72 -7.84 -2.68
C PRO A 54 13.71 -8.58 -3.56
N ASP A 55 13.45 -9.86 -3.81
CA ASP A 55 14.23 -10.65 -4.76
C ASP A 55 14.23 -9.95 -6.14
N PRO A 56 15.39 -9.73 -6.80
CA PRO A 56 15.45 -9.09 -8.11
C PRO A 56 14.65 -9.80 -9.21
N ALA A 57 14.34 -11.10 -9.03
CA ALA A 57 13.49 -11.86 -9.93
C ALA A 57 11.99 -11.70 -9.63
N ALA A 58 11.60 -11.04 -8.53
CA ALA A 58 10.21 -10.81 -8.19
C ALA A 58 9.52 -9.95 -9.25
N THR A 59 8.34 -10.39 -9.68
CA THR A 59 7.60 -9.73 -10.76
C THR A 59 6.28 -9.15 -10.30
N HIS A 60 5.74 -9.60 -9.15
CA HIS A 60 4.41 -9.21 -8.68
C HIS A 60 4.33 -9.06 -7.16
N VAL A 61 3.31 -8.32 -6.72
CA VAL A 61 2.89 -8.22 -5.32
C VAL A 61 1.41 -8.60 -5.22
N ILE A 62 1.11 -9.59 -4.41
CA ILE A 62 -0.27 -9.99 -4.09
C ILE A 62 -0.74 -9.17 -2.88
N CYS A 63 -1.79 -8.39 -3.08
CA CYS A 63 -2.51 -7.67 -2.03
C CYS A 63 -3.59 -8.59 -1.47
N HIS A 64 -3.31 -9.22 -0.34
CA HIS A 64 -4.28 -10.05 0.37
C HIS A 64 -5.24 -9.16 1.13
N ARG A 65 -6.54 -9.43 0.98
CA ARG A 65 -7.61 -8.59 1.52
C ARG A 65 -8.47 -9.38 2.48
N SER A 66 -8.91 -8.74 3.57
CA SER A 66 -9.86 -9.35 4.50
C SER A 66 -11.28 -9.43 3.93
N ARG A 67 -11.56 -8.66 2.87
CA ARG A 67 -12.84 -8.63 2.17
C ARG A 67 -12.61 -8.56 0.67
N GLY A 68 -13.28 -9.44 -0.07
CA GLY A 68 -13.11 -9.58 -1.52
C GLY A 68 -11.90 -10.42 -1.90
N GLU A 69 -11.72 -10.61 -3.21
CA GLU A 69 -10.60 -11.36 -3.77
C GLU A 69 -9.28 -10.62 -3.61
N SER A 70 -8.19 -11.40 -3.55
CA SER A 70 -6.83 -10.85 -3.60
C SER A 70 -6.57 -10.19 -4.95
N ILE A 71 -5.82 -9.09 -4.94
CA ILE A 71 -5.47 -8.37 -6.16
C ILE A 71 -3.96 -8.48 -6.38
N THR A 72 -3.56 -8.87 -7.58
CA THR A 72 -2.16 -8.94 -7.97
C THR A 72 -1.76 -7.69 -8.73
N LEU A 73 -0.72 -7.01 -8.27
CA LEU A 73 -0.06 -5.91 -8.97
C LEU A 73 1.24 -6.40 -9.58
N THR A 74 1.66 -5.80 -10.70
CA THR A 74 3.06 -5.92 -11.12
C THR A 74 3.96 -5.27 -10.07
N ILE A 75 5.21 -5.72 -9.97
CA ILE A 75 6.17 -5.13 -9.03
C ILE A 75 6.38 -3.64 -9.32
N GLU A 76 6.36 -3.23 -10.59
CA GLU A 76 6.47 -1.82 -11.01
C GLU A 76 5.29 -0.98 -10.53
N GLU A 77 4.05 -1.48 -10.70
CA GLU A 77 2.86 -0.80 -10.17
C GLU A 77 2.92 -0.67 -8.65
N ALA A 78 3.39 -1.71 -7.95
CA ALA A 78 3.56 -1.68 -6.51
C ALA A 78 4.55 -0.59 -6.08
N TYR A 79 5.74 -0.50 -6.71
CA TYR A 79 6.73 0.55 -6.43
C TYR A 79 6.17 1.95 -6.61
N LYS A 80 5.37 2.18 -7.66
CA LYS A 80 4.80 3.50 -7.96
C LYS A 80 3.54 3.82 -7.16
N SER A 81 2.97 2.87 -6.41
CA SER A 81 1.69 3.06 -5.73
C SER A 81 1.78 3.85 -4.42
N TYR A 82 0.65 4.41 -4.01
CA TYR A 82 0.52 5.20 -2.79
C TYR A 82 -0.38 4.48 -1.78
N LEU A 83 0.08 4.40 -0.53
CA LEU A 83 -0.65 3.82 0.59
C LEU A 83 -1.30 4.97 1.39
N CYS A 84 -2.55 5.27 1.07
CA CYS A 84 -3.36 6.22 1.82
C CYS A 84 -3.73 5.59 3.17
N PHE A 85 -3.48 6.28 4.28
CA PHE A 85 -3.73 5.75 5.63
C PHE A 85 -4.64 6.65 6.49
N ALA A 86 -4.89 7.88 6.05
CA ALA A 86 -5.80 8.81 6.70
C ALA A 86 -6.61 9.62 5.68
N LYS A 87 -7.86 9.93 6.02
CA LYS A 87 -8.76 10.83 5.26
C LYS A 87 -9.46 11.76 6.24
N GLU A 88 -9.73 13.00 5.81
CA GLU A 88 -10.35 14.02 6.67
C GLU A 88 -9.63 14.20 8.02
N GLY A 89 -8.31 14.03 8.03
CA GLY A 89 -7.48 14.12 9.24
C GLY A 89 -7.62 12.95 10.23
N GLN A 90 -8.32 11.88 9.87
CA GLN A 90 -8.52 10.69 10.71
C GLN A 90 -7.94 9.44 10.05
N PRO A 91 -7.38 8.49 10.84
CA PRO A 91 -6.99 7.19 10.31
C PRO A 91 -8.14 6.49 9.59
N LEU A 92 -7.83 5.77 8.51
CA LEU A 92 -8.84 5.02 7.76
C LEU A 92 -9.50 3.95 8.64
N GLN A 93 -10.82 4.03 8.75
CA GLN A 93 -11.65 3.01 9.41
C GLN A 93 -12.25 2.05 8.37
N GLU A 94 -13.09 2.56 7.48
CA GLU A 94 -13.76 1.76 6.45
C GLU A 94 -12.79 1.35 5.34
N GLY A 95 -12.68 0.04 5.10
CA GLY A 95 -11.70 -0.52 4.16
C GLY A 95 -10.24 -0.31 4.58
N GLY A 96 -9.98 0.11 5.82
CA GLY A 96 -8.63 0.30 6.35
C GLY A 96 -7.89 -1.01 6.65
N PRO A 97 -6.64 -0.92 7.16
CA PRO A 97 -6.00 0.29 7.68
C PRO A 97 -5.33 1.18 6.59
N ILE A 98 -5.32 0.73 5.33
CA ILE A 98 -4.86 1.53 4.18
C ILE A 98 -5.80 1.37 2.98
N HIS A 99 -5.77 2.35 2.09
CA HIS A 99 -6.24 2.25 0.70
C HIS A 99 -5.04 2.42 -0.24
N LEU A 100 -4.85 1.49 -1.18
CA LEU A 100 -3.78 1.57 -2.18
C LEU A 100 -4.28 2.20 -3.48
N TYR A 101 -3.58 3.24 -3.92
CA TYR A 101 -3.81 3.96 -5.17
C TYR A 101 -2.66 3.74 -6.15
N LEU A 102 -2.99 3.45 -7.40
CA LEU A 102 -2.00 3.33 -8.48
C LEU A 102 -1.64 4.71 -9.01
N ALA A 103 -0.36 4.97 -9.27
CA ALA A 103 0.13 6.27 -9.74
C ALA A 103 -0.51 6.75 -11.05
N ASP A 104 -0.97 5.83 -11.90
CA ASP A 104 -1.71 6.16 -13.12
C ASP A 104 -3.13 6.69 -12.85
N GLY A 105 -3.59 6.65 -11.60
CA GLY A 105 -4.89 7.14 -11.16
C GLY A 105 -6.07 6.28 -11.59
N ARG A 106 -5.85 5.14 -12.25
CA ARG A 106 -6.94 4.33 -12.84
C ARG A 106 -7.90 3.76 -11.80
N ASN A 107 -7.44 3.65 -10.55
CA ASN A 107 -8.24 3.15 -9.44
C ASN A 107 -8.65 4.25 -8.45
N LYS A 108 -8.55 5.54 -8.79
CA LYS A 108 -8.83 6.62 -7.84
C LYS A 108 -10.26 6.62 -7.29
N GLN A 109 -11.24 6.18 -8.08
CA GLN A 109 -12.63 6.02 -7.64
C GLN A 109 -12.89 4.73 -6.86
N ASN A 110 -12.04 3.72 -7.03
CA ASN A 110 -12.19 2.41 -6.41
C ASN A 110 -10.81 1.89 -5.97
N PRO A 111 -10.25 2.45 -4.89
CA PRO A 111 -8.93 2.07 -4.42
C PRO A 111 -8.93 0.61 -3.94
N ILE A 112 -7.75 0.01 -3.88
CA ILE A 112 -7.62 -1.33 -3.30
C ILE A 112 -7.66 -1.17 -1.77
N ASP A 113 -8.70 -1.70 -1.15
CA ASP A 113 -9.01 -1.55 0.27
C ASP A 113 -8.98 -2.91 1.00
N TYR A 114 -9.19 -2.88 2.32
CA TYR A 114 -9.19 -4.05 3.21
C TYR A 114 -7.89 -4.86 3.16
N ILE A 115 -6.76 -4.23 2.82
CA ILE A 115 -5.47 -4.89 2.69
C ILE A 115 -4.94 -5.29 4.07
N ILE A 116 -4.58 -6.56 4.23
CA ILE A 116 -4.04 -7.12 5.47
C ILE A 116 -2.61 -7.66 5.31
N LYS A 117 -2.18 -7.96 4.07
CA LYS A 117 -0.83 -8.47 3.79
C LYS A 117 -0.46 -8.19 2.33
N PHE A 118 0.79 -7.83 2.11
CA PHE A 118 1.46 -7.85 0.82
C PHE A 118 2.38 -9.08 0.75
N GLU A 119 2.32 -9.79 -0.37
CA GLU A 119 3.19 -10.94 -0.63
C GLU A 119 3.90 -10.76 -1.97
N VAL A 120 5.21 -10.61 -1.92
CA VAL A 120 6.06 -10.49 -3.11
C VAL A 120 6.27 -11.87 -3.72
N VAL A 121 6.05 -12.02 -5.02
CA VAL A 121 6.14 -13.32 -5.72
C VAL A 121 6.87 -13.20 -7.07
N ILE A 122 7.35 -14.35 -7.54
CA ILE A 122 7.91 -14.53 -8.88
C ILE A 122 6.85 -15.29 -9.69
N HIS A 123 6.23 -14.65 -10.68
CA HIS A 123 5.49 -15.37 -11.73
C HIS A 123 6.47 -15.84 -12.81
N HIS A 124 6.34 -17.11 -13.19
CA HIS A 124 7.07 -17.74 -14.30
C HIS A 124 6.29 -17.61 -15.61
#